data_AF-A0A381D1G9-F1
#
_entry.id   AF-A0A381D1G9-F1
#
_cell.length_a   1.000
_cell.length_b   1.000
_cell.length_c   1.000
_cell.angle_alpha   90.00
_cell.angle_beta   90.00
_cell.angle_gamma   90.00
#
_symmetry.space_group_name_H-M   'P 1'
#
loop_
_entity.id
_entity.type
_entity.pdbx_description
1 polymer ?
#
loop_
_entity_poly.entity_id
_entity_poly.type
_entity_poly.pdbx_seq_one_letter_code
_entity_poly.pdbx_strand_id
1 'polypeptide(L)'
;MEEKIVSIILNVLKNSANDYEIEELKSANKDTKLYSGLGGLLDSLALVSLITDLEESLATELNIEITLADEKMMSLRNSPFKDVQTLAQYIASQIKV
;
A
#
# COMPACT_ATOMS: atom_id res chain seq x y z
N MET A 1 14.51 -1.25 6.83
CA MET A 1 13.19 -0.81 7.33
C MET A 1 12.18 -0.83 6.19
N GLU A 2 12.52 -0.24 5.03
CA GLU A 2 11.74 -0.39 3.79
C GLU A 2 11.45 -1.85 3.41
N GLU A 3 12.43 -2.76 3.47
CA GLU A 3 12.20 -4.17 3.10
C GLU A 3 11.12 -4.88 3.95
N LYS A 4 10.99 -4.50 5.22
CA LYS A 4 9.92 -5.01 6.10
C LYS A 4 8.57 -4.46 5.65
N ILE A 5 8.49 -3.15 5.38
CA ILE A 5 7.27 -2.50 4.91
C ILE A 5 6.84 -3.09 3.56
N VAL A 6 7.77 -3.29 2.62
CA VAL A 6 7.49 -3.97 1.35
C VAL A 6 6.93 -5.36 1.59
N SER A 7 7.53 -6.13 2.51
CA SER A 7 7.03 -7.47 2.85
C SER A 7 5.61 -7.44 3.41
N ILE A 8 5.30 -6.48 4.29
CA ILE A 8 3.96 -6.27 4.84
C ILE A 8 2.97 -5.92 3.71
N ILE A 9 3.31 -4.95 2.85
CA ILE A 9 2.47 -4.56 1.70
C ILE A 9 2.20 -5.74 0.79
N LEU A 10 3.22 -6.51 0.42
CA LEU A 10 3.04 -7.69 -0.42
C LEU A 10 2.18 -8.76 0.26
N ASN A 11 2.29 -8.92 1.58
CA ASN A 11 1.48 -9.86 2.33
C ASN A 11 0.00 -9.44 2.35
N VAL A 12 -0.28 -8.16 2.64
CA VAL A 12 -1.64 -7.61 2.59
C VAL A 12 -2.21 -7.75 1.18
N LEU A 13 -1.46 -7.35 0.14
CA LEU A 13 -1.91 -7.48 -1.26
C LEU A 13 -2.24 -8.94 -1.63
N LYS A 14 -1.43 -9.90 -1.20
CA LYS A 14 -1.67 -11.32 -1.46
C LYS A 14 -2.89 -11.86 -0.73
N ASN A 15 -3.13 -11.39 0.50
CA ASN A 15 -4.32 -11.77 1.26
C ASN A 15 -5.58 -11.19 0.62
N SER A 16 -5.57 -9.89 0.33
CA SER A 16 -6.70 -9.18 -0.29
C SER A 16 -6.85 -9.50 -1.78
N ALA A 17 -5.91 -10.22 -2.41
CA ALA A 17 -5.99 -10.64 -3.81
C ALA A 17 -7.23 -11.48 -4.09
N ASN A 18 -7.60 -12.35 -3.14
CA ASN A 18 -8.81 -13.17 -3.24
C ASN A 18 -10.06 -12.31 -3.05
N ASP A 19 -10.04 -11.36 -2.12
CA ASP A 19 -11.17 -10.45 -1.85
C ASP A 19 -11.48 -9.52 -3.02
N TYR A 20 -10.45 -9.07 -3.74
CA TYR A 20 -10.61 -8.23 -4.94
C TYR A 20 -10.83 -9.05 -6.22
N GLU A 21 -10.75 -10.38 -6.16
CA GLU A 21 -10.74 -11.28 -7.32
C GLU A 21 -9.65 -10.92 -8.36
N ILE A 22 -8.51 -10.39 -7.88
CA ILE A 22 -7.38 -9.98 -8.73
C ILE A 22 -6.19 -10.91 -8.47
N GLU A 23 -6.08 -11.96 -9.27
CA GLU A 23 -4.99 -12.93 -9.13
C GLU A 23 -3.60 -12.32 -9.35
N GLU A 24 -3.50 -11.25 -10.13
CA GLU A 24 -2.25 -10.54 -10.40
C GLU A 24 -1.61 -9.98 -9.11
N LEU A 25 -2.42 -9.69 -8.08
CA LEU A 25 -1.94 -9.26 -6.76
C LEU A 25 -1.17 -10.37 -6.03
N LYS A 26 -1.47 -11.65 -6.29
CA LYS A 26 -0.72 -12.77 -5.70
C LYS A 26 0.73 -12.80 -6.17
N SER A 27 0.95 -12.35 -7.42
CA SER A 27 2.25 -12.20 -8.05
C SER A 27 2.84 -10.79 -7.95
N ALA A 28 2.22 -9.90 -7.16
CA ALA A 28 2.70 -8.55 -7.00
C ALA A 28 4.14 -8.53 -6.44
N ASN A 29 4.92 -7.58 -6.91
CA ASN A 29 6.28 -7.30 -6.51
C ASN A 29 6.44 -5.80 -6.23
N LYS A 30 7.65 -5.39 -5.84
CA LYS A 30 7.96 -3.98 -5.51
C LYS A 30 7.69 -2.99 -6.66
N ASP A 31 7.78 -3.44 -7.90
CA ASP A 31 7.57 -2.64 -9.10
C ASP A 31 6.11 -2.72 -9.60
N THR A 32 5.26 -3.51 -8.93
CA THR A 32 3.84 -3.64 -9.28
C THR A 32 3.10 -2.34 -8.98
N LYS A 33 2.35 -1.88 -9.99
CA LYS A 33 1.51 -0.71 -9.86
C LYS A 33 0.26 -1.02 -9.04
N LEU A 34 -0.01 -0.17 -8.07
CA LEU A 34 -1.14 -0.35 -7.17
C LEU A 34 -2.36 0.41 -7.70
N TYR A 35 -2.25 1.69 -7.99
CA TYR A 35 -3.40 2.51 -8.36
C TYR A 35 -3.84 2.37 -9.83
N SER A 36 -5.13 2.10 -10.06
CA SER A 36 -5.74 1.91 -11.39
C SER A 36 -5.61 3.12 -12.30
N GLY A 37 -5.64 4.35 -11.75
CA GLY A 37 -5.41 5.59 -12.50
C GLY A 37 -4.02 5.72 -13.14
N LEU A 38 -3.06 4.86 -12.77
CA LEU A 38 -1.71 4.79 -13.35
C LEU A 38 -1.45 3.47 -14.10
N GLY A 39 -2.50 2.67 -14.32
CA GLY A 39 -2.44 1.31 -14.89
C GLY A 39 -2.08 0.24 -13.84
N GLY A 40 -2.46 0.47 -12.58
CA GLY A 40 -2.40 -0.52 -11.51
C GLY A 40 -3.69 -1.33 -11.38
N LEU A 41 -3.73 -2.17 -10.35
CA LEU A 41 -4.77 -3.18 -10.16
C LEU A 41 -5.88 -2.73 -9.20
N LEU A 42 -5.60 -1.79 -8.30
CA LEU A 42 -6.50 -1.35 -7.25
C LEU A 42 -7.22 -0.06 -7.65
N ASP A 43 -8.55 -0.09 -7.55
CA ASP A 43 -9.38 1.10 -7.64
C ASP A 43 -9.37 1.91 -6.33
N SER A 44 -9.93 3.12 -6.37
CA SER A 44 -9.96 4.03 -5.21
C SER A 44 -10.52 3.37 -3.93
N LEU A 45 -11.55 2.51 -4.04
CA LEU A 45 -12.11 1.80 -2.89
C LEU A 45 -11.20 0.68 -2.37
N ALA A 46 -10.63 -0.13 -3.28
CA ALA A 46 -9.68 -1.18 -2.91
C ALA A 46 -8.42 -0.60 -2.28
N LEU A 47 -7.98 0.57 -2.75
CA LEU A 47 -6.86 1.30 -2.19
C LEU A 47 -7.13 1.76 -0.75
N VAL A 48 -8.32 2.28 -0.46
CA VAL A 48 -8.71 2.66 0.91
C VAL A 48 -8.69 1.44 1.83
N SER A 49 -9.21 0.30 1.38
CA SER A 49 -9.17 -0.95 2.16
C SER A 49 -7.73 -1.39 2.43
N LEU A 50 -6.88 -1.41 1.40
CA LEU A 50 -5.46 -1.74 1.55
C LEU A 50 -4.75 -0.84 2.56
N ILE A 51 -5.04 0.46 2.50
CA ILE A 51 -4.48 1.44 3.42
C ILE A 51 -4.84 1.09 4.86
N THR A 52 -6.11 0.83 5.15
CA THR A 52 -6.56 0.46 6.51
C THR A 52 -5.86 -0.82 7.00
N ASP A 53 -5.79 -1.85 6.15
CA ASP A 53 -5.12 -3.11 6.49
C ASP A 53 -3.62 -2.92 6.74
N LEU A 54 -2.99 -2.00 6.00
CA LEU A 54 -1.60 -1.61 6.19
C LEU A 54 -1.39 -0.87 7.50
N GLU A 55 -2.22 0.11 7.82
CA GLU A 55 -2.14 0.86 9.08
C GLU A 55 -2.26 -0.09 10.28
N GLU A 56 -3.22 -1.02 10.24
CA GLU A 56 -3.41 -2.02 11.29
C GLU A 56 -2.22 -3.00 11.39
N SER A 57 -1.72 -3.46 10.23
CA SER A 57 -0.53 -4.32 10.18
C SER A 57 0.71 -3.61 10.71
N LEU A 58 0.91 -2.33 10.38
CA LEU A 58 2.04 -1.53 10.86
C LEU A 58 1.94 -1.25 12.36
N ALA A 59 0.73 -0.96 12.86
CA ALA A 59 0.48 -0.80 14.29
C ALA A 59 0.71 -2.10 15.06
N THR A 60 0.37 -3.25 14.48
CA THR A 60 0.53 -4.56 15.14
C THR A 60 1.97 -5.08 15.04
N GLU A 61 2.54 -5.10 13.83
CA GLU A 61 3.86 -5.68 13.55
C GLU A 61 5.02 -4.77 13.96
N LEU A 62 4.86 -3.46 13.77
CA LEU A 62 5.92 -2.48 14.03
C LEU A 62 5.62 -1.58 15.23
N ASN A 63 4.41 -1.62 15.79
CA ASN A 63 3.97 -0.72 16.86
C ASN A 63 3.99 0.75 16.44
N ILE A 64 3.62 1.01 15.18
CA ILE A 64 3.61 2.35 14.58
C ILE A 64 2.19 2.70 14.15
N GLU A 65 1.60 3.69 14.82
CA GLU A 65 0.32 4.28 14.44
C GLU A 65 0.57 5.42 13.45
N ILE A 66 0.22 5.21 12.18
CA ILE A 66 0.28 6.23 11.13
C ILE A 66 -1.06 6.31 10.39
N THR A 67 -1.35 7.47 9.83
CA THR A 67 -2.51 7.67 8.95
C THR A 67 -2.03 7.93 7.53
N LEU A 68 -2.21 6.94 6.66
CA LEU A 68 -1.95 6.96 5.23
C LEU A 68 -3.16 7.47 4.44
N ALA A 69 -4.37 7.33 4.98
CA ALA A 69 -5.63 7.80 4.39
C ALA A 69 -5.82 9.33 4.47
N ASP A 70 -4.80 10.12 4.17
CA ASP A 70 -4.91 11.58 4.08
C ASP A 70 -5.46 11.97 2.70
N GLU A 71 -6.61 12.66 2.65
CA GLU A 71 -7.30 13.12 1.42
C GLU A 71 -6.36 13.86 0.45
N LYS A 72 -5.28 14.46 0.96
CA LYS A 72 -4.25 15.12 0.14
C LYS A 72 -3.50 14.17 -0.78
N MET A 73 -3.38 12.89 -0.43
CA MET A 73 -2.60 11.90 -1.19
C MET A 73 -3.35 11.35 -2.42
N MET A 74 -4.69 11.42 -2.41
CA MET A 74 -5.56 10.99 -3.52
C MET A 74 -5.55 11.97 -4.71
N SER A 75 -5.10 13.22 -4.48
CA SER A 75 -5.13 14.29 -5.49
C SER A 75 -3.76 14.66 -6.05
N LEU A 76 -2.68 14.10 -5.51
CA LEU A 76 -1.33 14.52 -5.87
C LEU A 76 -0.84 13.87 -7.16
N ARG A 77 -0.29 14.71 -8.04
CA ARG A 77 0.46 14.35 -9.25
C ARG A 77 1.63 13.36 -8.97
N ASN A 78 2.05 13.28 -7.70
CA ASN A 78 3.00 12.31 -7.14
C ASN A 78 2.30 11.44 -6.08
N SER A 79 1.28 10.67 -6.46
CA SER A 79 0.59 9.81 -5.50
C SER A 79 1.54 8.72 -4.98
N PRO A 80 1.70 8.55 -3.65
CA PRO A 80 2.56 7.52 -3.08
C PRO A 80 2.06 6.10 -3.36
N PHE A 81 0.82 5.98 -3.85
CA PHE A 81 0.15 4.72 -4.22
C PHE A 81 0.41 4.28 -5.66
N LYS A 82 1.44 4.83 -6.32
CA LYS A 82 1.78 4.47 -7.69
C LYS A 82 2.22 3.01 -7.82
N ASP A 83 3.16 2.61 -6.99
CA ASP A 83 3.75 1.28 -6.95
C ASP A 83 4.13 0.89 -5.52
N VAL A 84 4.33 -0.41 -5.28
CA VAL A 84 4.64 -0.95 -3.95
C VAL A 84 5.90 -0.32 -3.35
N GLN A 85 6.93 -0.07 -4.17
CA GLN A 85 8.17 0.55 -3.73
C GLN A 85 7.96 1.98 -3.24
N THR A 86 7.25 2.80 -4.02
CA THR A 86 6.95 4.20 -3.66
C THR A 86 6.10 4.26 -2.41
N LEU A 87 5.13 3.35 -2.25
CA LEU A 87 4.31 3.26 -1.05
C LEU A 87 5.16 2.90 0.18
N ALA A 88 6.05 1.92 0.05
CA ALA A 88 6.94 1.53 1.13
C ALA A 88 7.89 2.68 1.53
N GLN A 89 8.42 3.41 0.56
CA GLN A 89 9.25 4.60 0.78
C GLN A 89 8.48 5.70 1.50
N TYR A 90 7.23 5.94 1.09
CA TYR A 90 6.38 6.91 1.71
C TYR A 90 6.08 6.57 3.17
N ILE A 91 5.66 5.33 3.45
CA ILE A 91 5.45 4.82 4.82
C ILE A 91 6.73 4.96 5.63
N ALA A 92 7.88 4.53 5.09
CA ALA A 92 9.16 4.64 5.77
C ALA A 92 9.52 6.10 6.11
N SER A 93 9.16 7.06 5.25
CA SER A 93 9.34 8.48 5.49
C SER A 93 8.40 9.03 6.57
N GLN A 94 7.16 8.53 6.68
CA GLN A 94 6.20 8.92 7.71
C GLN A 94 6.59 8.39 9.10
N ILE A 95 7.26 7.23 9.16
CA ILE A 95 7.73 6.62 10.40
C ILE A 95 8.94 7.36 11.00
N LYS A 96 9.74 8.03 10.17
CA LYS A 96 11.07 8.55 10.52
C LYS A 96 11.05 9.88 11.29
N VAL A 97 10.06 10.08 12.16
CA VAL A 97 9.89 11.28 12.99
C VAL A 97 10.56 11.11 14.35
#